data_AF-A0A949BQ51-F1
#
_entry.id   AF-A0A949BQ51-F1
#
_cell.length_a   1.000
_cell.length_b   1.000
_cell.length_c   1.000
_cell.angle_alpha   90.00
_cell.angle_beta   90.00
_cell.angle_gamma   90.00
#
_symmetry.space_group_name_H-M   'P 1'
#
loop_
_entity.id
_entity.type
_entity.pdbx_description
1 polymer ?
#
loop_
_entity_poly.entity_id
_entity_poly.type
_entity_poly.pdbx_seq_one_letter_code
_entity_poly.pdbx_strand_id
1 'polypeptide(L)'
;NNLKKAGYDVIYKVHPDRTREVDGIFEEKAEIRKGYVEDCLDRADAFLFGSIRTSAFATILCTNKPIIALRMESDEPFKPSSEKAMECLKKRCRFVNAGFDERNRIIFDESELIRALSRKPEPPNNEFIETYMFLKRAK
;
A
#
# COMPACT_ATOMS: atom_id res chain seq x y z
N ASN A 1 11.12 1.31 -15.69
CA ASN A 1 10.55 0.92 -14.39
C ASN A 1 11.63 1.10 -13.33
N ASN A 2 11.48 2.10 -12.45
CA ASN A 2 12.53 2.46 -11.48
C ASN A 2 12.66 1.46 -10.32
N LEU A 3 11.60 0.68 -10.02
CA LEU A 3 11.66 -0.44 -9.09
C LEU A 3 12.54 -1.59 -9.61
N LYS A 4 12.35 -2.00 -10.86
CA LYS A 4 13.23 -3.00 -11.51
C LYS A 4 14.70 -2.52 -11.56
N LYS A 5 14.93 -1.25 -11.89
CA LYS A 5 16.28 -0.66 -11.90
C LYS A 5 16.93 -0.65 -10.50
N ALA A 6 16.12 -0.53 -9.45
CA ALA A 6 16.56 -0.61 -8.06
C ALA A 6 16.70 -2.06 -7.55
N GLY A 7 16.51 -3.06 -8.40
CA GLY A 7 16.72 -4.48 -8.08
C GLY A 7 15.52 -5.20 -7.48
N TYR A 8 14.31 -4.62 -7.55
CA TYR A 8 13.10 -5.27 -7.04
C TYR A 8 12.39 -6.09 -8.13
N ASP A 9 11.97 -7.30 -7.77
CA ASP A 9 10.97 -8.05 -8.50
C ASP A 9 9.58 -7.50 -8.18
N VAL A 10 8.86 -7.07 -9.22
CA VAL A 10 7.58 -6.36 -9.07
C VAL A 10 6.44 -7.27 -9.46
N ILE A 11 5.52 -7.49 -8.50
CA ILE A 11 4.23 -8.14 -8.74
C ILE A 11 3.16 -7.06 -8.81
N TYR A 12 2.43 -6.99 -9.92
CA TYR A 12 1.26 -6.13 -10.05
C TYR A 12 -0.01 -6.96 -9.86
N LYS A 13 -0.61 -6.81 -8.67
CA LYS A 13 -1.88 -7.46 -8.33
C LYS A 13 -3.04 -6.65 -8.91
N VAL A 14 -3.76 -7.26 -9.83
CA VAL A 14 -4.85 -6.62 -10.57
C VAL A 14 -6.15 -6.70 -9.76
N HIS A 15 -6.96 -5.65 -9.80
CA HIS A 15 -8.33 -5.74 -9.30
C HIS A 15 -9.15 -6.65 -10.23
N PRO A 16 -9.95 -7.61 -9.74
CA PRO A 16 -10.68 -8.55 -10.60
C PRO A 16 -11.43 -7.88 -11.76
N ASP A 17 -12.09 -6.75 -11.51
CA ASP A 17 -12.84 -5.99 -12.52
C ASP A 17 -11.98 -5.32 -13.59
N ARG A 18 -10.68 -5.12 -13.33
CA ARG A 18 -9.73 -4.42 -14.22
C ARG A 18 -8.84 -5.38 -15.00
N THR A 19 -9.13 -6.68 -14.93
CA THR A 19 -8.32 -7.74 -15.52
C THR A 19 -8.08 -7.59 -17.02
N ARG A 20 -9.05 -7.05 -17.78
CA ARG A 20 -8.92 -6.83 -19.23
C ARG A 20 -8.14 -5.55 -19.58
N GLU A 21 -8.15 -4.57 -18.69
CA GLU A 21 -7.55 -3.25 -18.95
C GLU A 21 -6.04 -3.26 -18.80
N VAL A 22 -5.49 -4.27 -18.14
CA VAL A 22 -4.06 -4.36 -17.84
C VAL A 22 -3.28 -5.16 -18.89
N ASP A 23 -3.99 -5.94 -19.72
CA ASP A 23 -3.39 -6.84 -20.70
C ASP A 23 -2.64 -6.00 -21.76
N GLY A 24 -1.33 -6.19 -21.86
CA GLY A 24 -0.43 -5.49 -22.79
C GLY A 24 0.18 -4.18 -22.27
N ILE A 25 -0.12 -3.76 -21.03
CA ILE A 25 0.36 -2.47 -20.47
C ILE A 25 1.55 -2.65 -19.51
N PHE A 26 1.53 -3.71 -18.71
CA PHE A 26 2.39 -3.84 -17.54
C PHE A 26 3.32 -5.05 -17.56
N GLU A 27 3.17 -5.96 -18.53
CA GLU A 27 3.86 -7.25 -18.62
C GLU A 27 5.38 -7.10 -18.71
N GLU A 28 5.86 -6.08 -19.42
CA GLU A 28 7.29 -5.79 -19.48
C GLU A 28 7.83 -5.23 -18.16
N LYS A 29 6.95 -4.65 -17.33
CA LYS A 29 7.31 -3.92 -16.11
C LYS A 29 7.13 -4.74 -14.84
N ALA A 30 6.19 -5.66 -14.79
CA ALA A 30 5.84 -6.43 -13.59
C ALA A 30 5.21 -7.79 -13.95
N GLU A 31 5.36 -8.76 -13.06
CA GLU A 31 4.58 -9.99 -13.08
C GLU A 31 3.12 -9.66 -12.78
N ILE A 32 2.22 -9.91 -13.73
CA ILE A 32 0.78 -9.64 -13.54
C ILE A 32 0.15 -10.79 -12.77
N ARG A 33 -0.48 -10.48 -11.64
CA ARG A 33 -1.23 -11.45 -10.84
C ARG A 33 -2.70 -11.09 -10.76
N LYS A 34 -3.51 -12.04 -11.23
CA LYS A 34 -4.98 -12.02 -11.18
C LYS A 34 -5.41 -12.86 -9.97
N GLY A 35 -6.55 -12.55 -9.36
CA GLY A 35 -7.08 -13.27 -8.20
C GLY A 35 -7.15 -12.42 -6.93
N TYR A 36 -7.13 -13.10 -5.79
CA TYR A 36 -7.27 -12.49 -4.47
C TYR A 36 -5.92 -11.97 -3.95
N VAL A 37 -5.93 -11.04 -2.99
CA VAL A 37 -4.67 -10.49 -2.45
C VAL A 37 -3.97 -11.52 -1.56
N GLU A 38 -4.76 -12.39 -0.95
CA GLU A 38 -4.37 -13.51 -0.11
C GLU A 38 -3.41 -14.45 -0.85
N ASP A 39 -3.64 -14.68 -2.15
CA ASP A 39 -2.78 -15.51 -3.00
C ASP A 39 -1.39 -14.89 -3.25
N CYS A 40 -1.26 -13.58 -3.02
CA CYS A 40 -0.01 -12.85 -3.17
C CYS A 40 0.76 -12.74 -1.84
N LEU A 41 0.16 -13.14 -0.71
CA LEU A 41 0.74 -12.97 0.61
C LEU A 41 2.10 -13.62 0.69
N ASP A 42 2.26 -14.88 0.30
CA ASP A 42 3.53 -15.60 0.46
C ASP A 42 4.59 -15.23 -0.59
N ARG A 43 4.21 -14.51 -1.64
CA ARG A 43 5.11 -14.17 -2.77
C ARG A 43 5.75 -12.79 -2.68
N ALA A 44 5.20 -11.90 -1.87
CA ALA A 44 5.68 -10.52 -1.76
C ALA A 44 6.36 -10.28 -0.41
N ASP A 45 7.54 -9.67 -0.40
CA ASP A 45 8.22 -9.28 0.84
C ASP A 45 7.69 -7.97 1.41
N ALA A 46 7.12 -7.11 0.57
CA ALA A 46 6.51 -5.84 0.93
C ALA A 46 5.35 -5.50 -0.01
N PHE A 47 4.44 -4.62 0.42
CA PHE A 47 3.30 -4.18 -0.37
C PHE A 47 3.34 -2.67 -0.62
N LEU A 48 3.03 -2.26 -1.85
CA LEU A 48 2.87 -0.86 -2.25
C LEU A 48 1.41 -0.60 -2.64
N PHE A 49 0.79 0.38 -2.00
CA PHE A 49 -0.59 0.78 -2.25
C PHE A 49 -0.68 2.21 -2.78
N GLY A 50 -1.47 2.41 -3.84
CA GLY A 50 -1.89 3.74 -4.29
C GLY A 50 -3.12 4.28 -3.55
N SER A 51 -3.80 3.44 -2.76
CA SER A 51 -4.95 3.82 -1.95
C SER A 51 -5.04 2.93 -0.71
N ILE A 52 -5.23 3.56 0.45
CA ILE A 52 -5.42 2.87 1.73
C ILE A 52 -6.89 2.49 2.01
N ARG A 53 -7.81 2.94 1.16
CA ARG A 53 -9.27 2.69 1.31
C ARG A 53 -9.69 1.47 0.49
N THR A 54 -9.07 0.32 0.73
CA THR A 54 -9.37 -0.94 0.04
C THR A 54 -9.43 -2.11 1.01
N SER A 55 -10.22 -3.14 0.70
CA SER A 55 -10.23 -4.38 1.48
C SER A 55 -8.87 -5.07 1.48
N ALA A 56 -8.15 -5.01 0.35
CA ALA A 56 -6.81 -5.56 0.24
C ALA A 56 -5.85 -4.91 1.25
N PHE A 57 -5.91 -3.59 1.42
CA PHE A 57 -5.11 -2.88 2.41
C PHE A 57 -5.42 -3.37 3.84
N ALA A 58 -6.69 -3.56 4.18
CA ALA A 58 -7.10 -4.11 5.47
C ALA A 58 -6.56 -5.54 5.70
N THR A 59 -6.59 -6.41 4.68
CA THR A 59 -5.97 -7.74 4.76
C THR A 59 -4.47 -7.65 5.03
N ILE A 60 -3.76 -6.77 4.31
CA ILE A 60 -2.30 -6.64 4.45
C ILE A 60 -1.89 -6.03 5.81
N LEU A 61 -2.71 -5.14 6.39
CA LEU A 61 -2.44 -4.59 7.74
C LEU A 61 -2.23 -5.70 8.77
N CYS A 62 -3.00 -6.79 8.67
CA CYS A 62 -2.95 -7.96 9.55
C CYS A 62 -1.72 -8.86 9.36
N THR A 63 -0.77 -8.49 8.49
CA THR A 63 0.47 -9.23 8.25
C THR A 63 1.65 -8.58 8.98
N ASN A 64 2.77 -9.29 9.07
CA ASN A 64 4.05 -8.72 9.55
C ASN A 64 4.86 -8.04 8.44
N LYS A 65 4.29 -7.85 7.25
CA LYS A 65 5.02 -7.37 6.08
C LYS A 65 5.07 -5.83 6.04
N PRO A 66 6.18 -5.22 5.58
CA PRO A 66 6.25 -3.80 5.32
C PRO A 66 5.16 -3.34 4.34
N ILE A 67 4.54 -2.21 4.66
CA ILE A 67 3.49 -1.59 3.85
C ILE A 67 3.96 -0.20 3.50
N ILE A 68 4.03 0.09 2.21
CA ILE A 68 4.30 1.40 1.65
C ILE A 68 3.00 1.89 1.04
N ALA A 69 2.60 3.12 1.34
CA ALA A 69 1.40 3.73 0.76
C ALA A 69 1.73 5.10 0.17
N LEU A 70 1.29 5.34 -1.05
CA LEU A 70 1.27 6.67 -1.64
C LEU A 70 0.16 7.46 -0.94
N ARG A 71 0.53 8.57 -0.30
CA ARG A 71 -0.40 9.45 0.40
C ARG A 71 -0.74 10.61 -0.50
N MET A 72 -2.00 10.69 -0.94
CA MET A 72 -2.50 11.87 -1.64
C MET A 72 -2.87 12.95 -0.64
N GLU A 73 -2.80 14.22 -1.03
CA GLU A 73 -3.34 15.32 -0.20
C GLU A 73 -4.83 15.11 0.14
N SER A 74 -5.59 14.51 -0.78
CA SER A 74 -7.00 14.16 -0.58
C SER A 74 -7.24 13.03 0.43
N ASP A 75 -6.18 12.39 0.94
CA ASP A 75 -6.26 11.42 2.03
C ASP A 75 -6.14 12.07 3.42
N GLU A 76 -6.14 13.41 3.51
CA GLU A 76 -6.22 14.10 4.79
C GLU A 76 -7.51 13.74 5.56
N PRO A 77 -7.43 13.51 6.88
CA PRO A 77 -8.58 13.16 7.70
C PRO A 77 -9.66 14.24 7.65
N PHE A 78 -10.89 13.86 7.31
CA PHE A 78 -12.03 14.78 7.32
C PHE A 78 -12.66 14.97 8.72
N LYS A 79 -12.30 14.13 9.70
CA LYS A 79 -12.84 14.15 11.07
C LYS A 79 -11.73 13.87 12.11
N PRO A 80 -11.85 14.39 13.35
CA PRO A 80 -10.88 14.12 14.41
C PRO A 80 -10.69 12.62 14.74
N SER A 81 -11.75 11.82 14.64
CA SER A 81 -11.64 10.36 14.81
C SER A 81 -10.79 9.71 13.71
N SER A 82 -10.77 10.30 12.53
CA SER A 82 -9.94 9.88 11.40
C SER A 82 -8.48 10.34 11.55
N GLU A 83 -8.21 11.42 12.30
CA GLU A 83 -6.84 11.88 12.60
C GLU A 83 -6.10 10.86 13.46
N LYS A 84 -6.71 10.43 14.56
CA LYS A 84 -6.13 9.38 15.44
C LYS A 84 -5.89 8.07 14.70
N ALA A 85 -6.84 7.68 13.84
CA ALA A 85 -6.69 6.52 12.98
C ALA A 85 -5.49 6.68 12.02
N MET A 86 -5.33 7.86 11.42
CA MET A 86 -4.21 8.17 10.54
C MET A 86 -2.86 8.18 11.29
N GLU A 87 -2.81 8.68 12.53
CA GLU A 87 -1.61 8.59 13.38
C GLU A 87 -1.20 7.14 13.63
N CYS A 88 -2.17 6.26 13.90
CA CYS A 88 -1.91 4.83 14.05
C CYS A 88 -1.39 4.22 12.74
N LEU A 89 -1.98 4.59 11.59
CA LEU A 89 -1.51 4.11 10.28
C LEU A 89 -0.10 4.62 9.96
N LYS A 90 0.26 5.85 10.33
CA LYS A 90 1.62 6.40 10.16
C LYS A 90 2.67 5.64 10.97
N LYS A 91 2.27 4.98 12.06
CA LYS A 91 3.15 4.07 12.82
C LYS A 91 3.27 2.69 12.16
N ARG A 92 2.21 2.20 11.49
CA ARG A 92 2.17 0.87 10.85
C ARG A 92 2.75 0.85 9.43
N CYS A 93 2.60 1.94 8.68
CA CYS A 93 2.90 2.05 7.27
C CYS A 93 3.98 3.12 7.01
N ARG A 94 4.74 2.93 5.94
CA ARG A 94 5.65 3.94 5.40
C ARG A 94 4.91 4.74 4.34
N PHE A 95 4.63 6.01 4.61
CA PHE A 95 3.98 6.86 3.62
C PHE A 95 5.01 7.56 2.74
N VAL A 96 4.68 7.67 1.46
CA VAL A 96 5.37 8.49 0.47
C VAL A 96 4.37 9.52 -0.02
N ASN A 97 4.68 10.80 0.09
CA ASN A 97 3.75 11.83 -0.35
C ASN A 97 3.62 11.81 -1.88
N ALA A 98 2.39 11.93 -2.35
CA ALA A 98 2.04 11.92 -3.75
C ALA A 98 1.02 13.03 -4.05
N GLY A 99 1.04 13.51 -5.29
CA GLY A 99 0.14 14.54 -5.79
C GLY A 99 -0.27 14.25 -7.23
N PHE A 100 -0.94 15.21 -7.84
CA PHE A 100 -1.24 15.18 -9.26
C PHE A 100 -0.47 16.28 -9.99
N ASP A 101 0.02 15.97 -11.19
CA ASP A 101 0.48 17.01 -12.11
C ASP A 101 -0.66 17.66 -12.89
N GLU A 102 -0.35 18.64 -13.73
CA GLU A 102 -1.30 19.35 -14.59
C GLU A 102 -2.06 18.44 -15.56
N ARG A 103 -1.60 17.21 -15.79
CA ARG A 103 -2.23 16.19 -16.65
C ARG A 103 -2.97 15.14 -15.84
N ASN A 104 -3.22 15.41 -14.55
CA ASN A 104 -3.88 14.49 -13.62
C ASN A 104 -3.15 13.14 -13.46
N ARG A 105 -1.83 13.13 -13.61
CA ARG A 105 -1.00 11.94 -13.38
C ARG A 105 -0.48 11.98 -11.95
N ILE A 106 -0.45 10.82 -11.29
CA ILE A 106 0.15 10.70 -9.96
C ILE A 106 1.66 10.96 -10.06
N ILE A 107 2.15 11.88 -9.23
CA ILE A 107 3.56 12.22 -9.09
C ILE A 107 4.00 12.02 -7.63
N PHE A 108 5.21 11.54 -7.41
CA PHE A 108 5.83 11.34 -6.09
C PHE A 108 7.37 11.34 -6.22
N ASP A 109 8.09 11.55 -5.12
CA ASP A 109 9.56 11.40 -5.12
C ASP A 109 9.94 9.91 -5.17
N GLU A 110 10.46 9.48 -6.31
CA GLU A 110 10.90 8.10 -6.50
C GLU A 110 12.03 7.71 -5.53
N SER A 111 12.91 8.65 -5.18
CA SER A 111 13.98 8.40 -4.21
C SER A 111 13.40 8.14 -2.83
N GLU A 112 12.33 8.84 -2.45
CA GLU A 112 11.59 8.58 -1.21
C GLU A 112 10.96 7.19 -1.21
N LEU A 113 10.34 6.78 -2.33
CA LEU A 113 9.81 5.42 -2.47
C LEU A 113 10.90 4.35 -2.31
N ILE A 114 12.04 4.51 -2.99
CA ILE A 114 13.14 3.54 -2.88
C ILE A 114 13.73 3.52 -1.47
N ARG A 115 13.89 4.67 -0.81
CA ARG A 115 14.29 4.75 0.61
C ARG A 115 13.28 4.05 1.52
N ALA A 116 11.99 4.24 1.27
CA ALA A 116 10.93 3.61 2.05
C ALA A 116 10.93 2.08 1.87
N LEU A 117 11.23 1.58 0.68
CA LEU A 117 11.33 0.14 0.41
C LEU A 117 12.61 -0.48 1.00
N SER A 118 13.75 0.22 0.93
CA SER A 118 15.06 -0.32 1.37
C SER A 118 15.25 -0.34 2.89
N ARG A 119 14.42 0.38 3.65
CA ARG A 119 14.44 0.33 5.12
C ARG A 119 14.21 -1.10 5.61
N LYS A 120 15.08 -1.56 6.52
CA LYS A 120 14.97 -2.87 7.18
C LYS A 120 13.56 -3.06 7.77
N PRO A 121 12.92 -4.23 7.58
CA PRO A 121 11.64 -4.52 8.24
C PRO A 121 11.77 -4.44 9.77
N GLU A 122 10.78 -3.82 10.39
CA GLU A 122 10.63 -3.69 11.85
C GLU A 122 9.35 -4.43 12.26
N PRO A 123 9.21 -4.88 13.53
CA PRO A 123 7.94 -5.42 14.02
C PRO A 123 6.78 -4.45 13.76
N PRO A 124 5.62 -4.92 13.26
CA PRO A 124 4.52 -4.03 12.92
C PRO A 124 3.91 -3.39 14.17
N ASN A 125 3.55 -2.11 14.06
CA ASN A 125 2.73 -1.45 15.06
C ASN A 125 1.25 -1.82 14.85
N ASN A 126 0.66 -2.56 15.78
CA ASN A 126 -0.71 -3.08 15.66
C ASN A 126 -1.79 -2.18 16.28
N GLU A 127 -1.44 -0.97 16.75
CA GLU A 127 -2.35 -0.05 17.45
C GLU A 127 -3.61 0.26 16.62
N PHE A 128 -3.45 0.42 15.30
CA PHE A 128 -4.59 0.63 14.40
C PHE A 128 -5.55 -0.58 14.41
N ILE A 129 -5.00 -1.78 14.31
CA ILE A 129 -5.78 -3.01 14.21
C ILE A 129 -6.53 -3.27 15.51
N GLU A 130 -5.83 -3.17 16.65
CA GLU A 130 -6.38 -3.39 17.99
C GLU A 130 -7.47 -2.36 18.35
N THR A 131 -7.34 -1.14 17.85
CA THR A 131 -8.28 -0.05 18.18
C THR A 131 -9.50 -0.04 17.25
N TYR A 132 -9.31 -0.30 15.96
CA TYR A 132 -10.32 -0.01 14.94
C TYR A 132 -10.81 -1.22 14.14
N MET A 133 -10.08 -2.34 14.10
CA MET A 133 -10.46 -3.50 13.28
C MET A 133 -11.15 -4.61 14.07
N PHE A 134 -10.86 -4.75 15.36
CA PHE A 134 -11.52 -5.75 16.20
C PHE A 134 -12.64 -5.13 17.04
N LEU A 135 -13.77 -5.83 17.10
CA LEU A 135 -14.82 -5.50 18.06
C LEU A 135 -14.27 -5.76 19.46
N LYS A 136 -14.23 -4.72 20.31
CA LYS A 136 -14.00 -4.93 21.74
C LYS A 136 -15.14 -5.81 22.25
N ARG A 137 -14.82 -7.04 22.66
CA ARG A 137 -15.79 -7.87 23.39
C ARG A 137 -16.19 -7.10 24.64
N ALA A 138 -17.48 -6.83 24.80
CA ALA A 138 -18.00 -6.33 26.06
C ALA A 138 -17.58 -7.31 27.15
N LYS A 139 -16.93 -6.78 28.20
CA LYS A 139 -16.64 -7.54 29.42
C LYS A 139 -17.94 -7.81 30.16
#